data_AF-A0A3D2G5E3-F1
#
_entry.id   AF-A0A3D2G5E3-F1
#
_cell.length_a   1.000
_cell.length_b   1.000
_cell.length_c   1.000
_cell.angle_alpha   90.00
_cell.angle_beta   90.00
_cell.angle_gamma   90.00
#
_symmetry.space_group_name_H-M   'P 1'
#
loop_
_entity.id
_entity.type
_entity.pdbx_description
1 polymer ?
#
loop_
_entity_poly.entity_id
_entity_poly.type
_entity_poly.pdbx_seq_one_letter_code
_entity_poly.pdbx_strand_id
1 'polypeptide(L)'
;MIMLCIKNGLIHDAVSATPYVGDILVENGKITQILPANSCKDAETVIDATGLNVYPGLVDAHSHLGLDGYAIGFEGQDYNEMNDILTPQLRAIDGINPQDETLQLALEGGVTCVGTGPGSSNVLGGMFVAMKPFGHRIDDMIVKFPVAMKCAFGENPKRCYKDKNNYSRMSTASKLREMLFKAREYQAKLDAAAEDPSKKPAYDMKLEALLPVLRREIPLKAHAHRADDIFTAIRIAKEFG
;
A
#
# COMPACT_ATOMS: atom_id res chain seq x y z
N MET A 1 -31.81 -3.57 -10.36
CA MET A 1 -30.74 -3.02 -9.50
C MET A 1 -30.85 -3.79 -8.20
N ILE A 2 -29.81 -4.53 -7.83
CA ILE A 2 -29.89 -5.43 -6.67
C ILE A 2 -29.69 -4.60 -5.41
N MET A 3 -30.73 -4.55 -4.58
CA MET A 3 -30.73 -3.90 -3.28
C MET A 3 -30.55 -4.97 -2.20
N LEU A 4 -29.42 -4.94 -1.50
CA LEU A 4 -29.10 -5.81 -0.38
C LEU A 4 -29.41 -5.08 0.94
N CYS A 5 -30.01 -5.80 1.87
CA CYS A 5 -30.25 -5.29 3.22
C CYS A 5 -29.73 -6.26 4.29
N ILE A 6 -28.86 -5.78 5.18
CA ILE A 6 -28.41 -6.50 6.37
C ILE A 6 -29.25 -6.01 7.53
N LYS A 7 -30.13 -6.85 8.11
CA LYS A 7 -31.11 -6.43 9.12
C LYS A 7 -30.69 -6.81 10.53
N ASN A 8 -31.06 -5.97 11.50
CA ASN A 8 -31.00 -6.24 12.93
C ASN A 8 -29.61 -6.65 13.47
N GLY A 9 -28.54 -6.26 12.79
CA GLY A 9 -27.18 -6.51 13.25
C GLY A 9 -26.80 -5.54 14.36
N LEU A 10 -25.95 -5.97 15.30
CA LEU A 10 -25.27 -5.06 16.24
C LEU A 10 -24.10 -4.40 15.48
N ILE A 11 -24.32 -3.16 15.03
CA ILE A 11 -23.42 -2.41 14.14
C ILE A 11 -22.33 -1.72 14.96
N HIS A 12 -21.08 -1.97 14.56
CA HIS A 12 -19.89 -1.26 15.01
C HIS A 12 -19.39 -0.39 13.85
N ASP A 13 -19.80 0.88 13.78
CA ASP A 13 -19.54 1.75 12.62
C ASP A 13 -18.13 2.38 12.57
N ALA A 14 -17.30 2.12 13.58
CA ALA A 14 -15.96 2.70 13.78
C ALA A 14 -15.94 4.24 13.87
N VAL A 15 -17.09 4.88 14.09
CA VAL A 15 -17.27 6.33 14.31
C VAL A 15 -17.79 6.58 15.72
N SER A 16 -18.76 5.78 16.14
CA SER A 16 -19.43 5.83 17.43
C SER A 16 -18.75 4.88 18.43
N ALA A 17 -18.64 5.30 19.69
CA ALA A 17 -18.04 4.48 20.75
C ALA A 17 -18.92 3.28 21.16
N THR A 18 -20.24 3.46 21.11
CA THR A 18 -21.21 2.44 21.52
C THR A 18 -21.87 1.83 20.29
N PRO A 19 -21.87 0.49 20.14
CA PRO A 19 -22.57 -0.16 19.03
C PRO A 19 -24.08 -0.08 19.21
N TYR A 20 -24.82 -0.17 18.10
CA TYR A 20 -26.28 -0.08 18.08
C TYR A 20 -26.88 -1.07 17.10
N VAL A 21 -28.13 -1.49 17.36
CA VAL A 21 -28.84 -2.42 16.47
C VAL A 21 -29.48 -1.62 15.34
N GLY A 22 -29.25 -2.05 14.10
CA GLY A 22 -29.77 -1.35 12.92
C GLY A 22 -29.82 -2.22 11.67
N ASP A 23 -30.34 -1.62 10.60
CA ASP A 23 -30.35 -2.19 9.25
C ASP A 23 -29.37 -1.42 8.36
N ILE A 24 -28.61 -2.12 7.51
CA ILE A 24 -27.69 -1.52 6.52
C ILE A 24 -28.23 -1.78 5.12
N LEU A 25 -28.46 -0.71 4.35
CA LEU A 25 -28.86 -0.77 2.96
C LEU A 25 -27.65 -0.64 2.05
N VAL A 26 -27.52 -1.56 1.10
CA VAL A 26 -26.43 -1.61 0.13
C VAL A 26 -27.01 -1.63 -1.29
N GLU A 27 -26.56 -0.69 -2.11
CA GLU A 27 -26.90 -0.61 -3.52
C GLU A 27 -25.62 -0.43 -4.34
N ASN A 28 -25.50 -1.19 -5.43
CA ASN A 28 -24.34 -1.11 -6.33
C ASN A 28 -22.99 -1.25 -5.60
N GLY A 29 -22.94 -2.13 -4.59
CA GLY A 29 -21.74 -2.41 -3.80
C GLY A 29 -21.33 -1.30 -2.82
N LYS A 30 -22.21 -0.31 -2.57
CA LYS A 30 -21.98 0.78 -1.62
C LYS A 30 -23.08 0.84 -0.58
N ILE A 31 -22.71 1.21 0.65
CA ILE A 31 -23.69 1.52 1.69
C ILE A 31 -24.41 2.81 1.30
N THR A 32 -25.73 2.77 1.18
CA THR A 32 -26.56 3.94 0.88
C THR A 32 -27.18 4.54 2.13
N GLN A 33 -27.58 3.68 3.08
CA GLN A 33 -28.24 4.09 4.32
C GLN A 33 -27.90 3.13 5.47
N ILE A 34 -27.84 3.69 6.69
CA ILE A 34 -27.94 2.93 7.94
C ILE A 34 -29.23 3.39 8.62
N LEU A 35 -30.14 2.45 8.88
CA LEU A 35 -31.49 2.72 9.34
C LEU A 35 -31.69 2.14 10.75
N PRO A 36 -32.69 2.64 11.51
CA PRO A 36 -33.11 1.96 12.73
C PRO A 36 -33.51 0.51 12.45
N ALA A 37 -33.34 -0.37 13.43
CA ALA A 37 -33.68 -1.79 13.32
C ALA A 37 -35.11 -2.00 12.79
N ASN A 38 -35.29 -2.98 11.92
CA ASN A 38 -36.56 -3.33 11.26
C ASN A 38 -37.16 -2.24 10.35
N SER A 39 -36.39 -1.22 9.97
CA SER A 39 -36.88 -0.14 9.10
C SER A 39 -36.73 -0.46 7.61
N CYS A 40 -35.90 -1.45 7.25
CA CYS A 40 -35.67 -1.82 5.87
C CYS A 40 -36.89 -2.52 5.25
N LYS A 41 -37.38 -1.97 4.15
CA LYS A 41 -38.51 -2.47 3.35
C LYS A 41 -38.05 -2.72 1.91
N ASP A 42 -38.63 -3.72 1.27
CA ASP A 42 -38.54 -3.95 -0.18
C ASP A 42 -37.13 -4.26 -0.76
N ALA A 43 -36.20 -4.78 0.05
CA ALA A 43 -34.89 -5.26 -0.43
C ALA A 43 -35.02 -6.57 -1.24
N GLU A 44 -34.30 -6.64 -2.36
CA GLU A 44 -34.25 -7.83 -3.22
C GLU A 44 -33.53 -8.99 -2.52
N THR A 45 -32.48 -8.68 -1.76
CA THR A 45 -31.75 -9.65 -0.94
C THR A 45 -31.72 -9.18 0.51
N VAL A 46 -32.02 -10.08 1.43
CA VAL A 46 -32.03 -9.80 2.88
C VAL A 46 -31.09 -10.78 3.58
N ILE A 47 -30.20 -10.25 4.41
CA ILE A 47 -29.38 -10.99 5.37
C ILE A 47 -29.90 -10.63 6.75
N ASP A 48 -30.44 -11.61 7.49
CA ASP A 48 -30.81 -11.42 8.89
C ASP A 48 -29.57 -11.59 9.78
N ALA A 49 -29.11 -10.50 10.38
CA ALA A 49 -27.97 -10.45 11.27
C ALA A 49 -28.39 -10.37 12.76
N THR A 50 -29.63 -10.77 13.09
CA THR A 50 -30.11 -10.79 14.48
C THR A 50 -29.17 -11.62 15.37
N GLY A 51 -28.70 -11.00 16.45
CA GLY A 51 -27.75 -11.63 17.39
C GLY A 51 -26.31 -11.70 16.90
N LEU A 52 -26.01 -11.17 15.70
CA LEU A 52 -24.67 -11.09 15.13
C LEU A 52 -24.09 -9.67 15.24
N ASN A 53 -22.77 -9.59 15.20
CA ASN A 53 -22.04 -8.33 15.12
C ASN A 53 -21.73 -8.00 13.67
N VAL A 54 -21.87 -6.73 13.31
CA VAL A 54 -21.56 -6.22 11.96
C VAL A 54 -20.46 -5.17 12.09
N TYR A 55 -19.34 -5.42 11.41
CA TYR A 55 -18.16 -4.55 11.41
C TYR A 55 -17.86 -4.06 10.00
N PRO A 56 -17.23 -2.87 9.82
CA PRO A 56 -16.50 -2.58 8.61
C PRO A 56 -15.40 -3.63 8.45
N GLY A 57 -15.12 -4.00 7.20
CA GLY A 57 -13.98 -4.85 6.94
C GLY A 57 -12.68 -4.17 7.36
N LEU A 58 -11.77 -4.92 7.99
CA LEU A 58 -10.51 -4.41 8.49
C LEU A 58 -9.60 -3.97 7.32
N VAL A 59 -8.78 -2.96 7.58
CA VAL A 59 -7.82 -2.40 6.63
C VAL A 59 -6.41 -2.57 7.19
N ASP A 60 -5.62 -3.44 6.58
CA ASP A 60 -4.19 -3.56 6.89
C ASP A 60 -3.39 -2.58 6.02
N ALA A 61 -2.82 -1.55 6.62
CA ALA A 61 -2.09 -0.51 5.90
C ALA A 61 -0.68 -0.90 5.45
N HIS A 62 -0.14 -2.06 5.91
CA HIS A 62 1.19 -2.54 5.53
C HIS A 62 1.27 -4.06 5.63
N SER A 63 1.14 -4.73 4.48
CA SER A 63 1.34 -6.17 4.38
C SER A 63 2.30 -6.52 3.23
N HIS A 64 2.58 -7.82 3.14
CA HIS A 64 3.25 -8.46 1.99
C HIS A 64 2.35 -9.57 1.42
N LEU A 65 1.05 -9.51 1.68
CA LEU A 65 0.09 -10.52 1.23
C LEU A 65 0.07 -10.58 -0.30
N GLY A 66 0.06 -11.80 -0.81
CA GLY A 66 0.19 -12.10 -2.25
C GLY A 66 1.61 -12.01 -2.79
N LEU A 67 2.60 -11.56 -2.00
CA LEU A 67 4.00 -11.40 -2.44
C LEU A 67 5.01 -12.31 -1.71
N ASP A 68 4.66 -12.97 -0.60
CA ASP A 68 5.59 -13.86 0.16
C ASP A 68 5.35 -15.35 -0.15
N GLY A 69 4.15 -15.71 -0.65
CA GLY A 69 3.77 -17.05 -1.05
C GLY A 69 3.62 -18.02 0.13
N TYR A 70 2.41 -18.55 0.34
CA TYR A 70 2.17 -19.48 1.45
C TYR A 70 2.93 -20.81 1.30
N ALA A 71 3.88 -21.08 2.21
CA ALA A 71 4.62 -22.34 2.32
C ALA A 71 5.41 -22.77 1.05
N ILE A 72 5.75 -21.83 0.17
CA ILE A 72 6.49 -22.11 -1.07
C ILE A 72 8.01 -22.09 -0.85
N GLY A 73 8.51 -21.13 -0.05
CA GLY A 73 9.94 -20.86 0.06
C GLY A 73 10.35 -19.70 -0.85
N PHE A 74 11.62 -19.66 -1.27
CA PHE A 74 12.20 -18.55 -2.03
C PHE A 74 11.40 -18.18 -3.28
N GLU A 75 10.85 -19.17 -3.97
CA GLU A 75 10.08 -19.03 -5.21
C GLU A 75 8.76 -18.26 -5.02
N GLY A 76 8.28 -18.10 -3.78
CA GLY A 76 7.13 -17.26 -3.45
C GLY A 76 7.49 -15.85 -2.97
N GLN A 77 8.77 -15.55 -2.71
CA GLN A 77 9.21 -14.33 -2.03
C GLN A 77 9.50 -13.16 -2.98
N ASP A 78 8.47 -12.61 -3.60
CA ASP A 78 8.52 -11.54 -4.60
C ASP A 78 8.42 -10.11 -4.01
N TYR A 79 8.65 -9.93 -2.71
CA TYR A 79 8.55 -8.63 -2.03
C TYR A 79 9.89 -7.92 -1.77
N ASN A 80 11.05 -8.56 -1.92
CA ASN A 80 12.35 -7.88 -1.82
C ASN A 80 13.23 -8.20 -3.02
N GLU A 81 13.58 -7.17 -3.79
CA GLU A 81 14.69 -7.30 -4.73
C GLU A 81 15.98 -7.33 -3.91
N MET A 82 16.83 -8.33 -4.12
CA MET A 82 18.06 -8.55 -3.36
C MET A 82 19.31 -8.25 -4.18
N ASN A 83 19.18 -7.98 -5.48
CA ASN A 83 20.30 -7.63 -6.37
C ASN A 83 20.60 -6.12 -6.40
N ASP A 84 19.59 -5.27 -6.16
CA ASP A 84 19.66 -3.82 -6.33
C ASP A 84 18.97 -3.09 -5.18
N ILE A 85 19.72 -2.29 -4.43
CA ILE A 85 19.23 -1.61 -3.23
C ILE A 85 18.33 -0.40 -3.53
N LEU A 86 18.28 0.06 -4.78
CA LEU A 86 17.54 1.24 -5.22
C LEU A 86 16.60 0.87 -6.36
N THR A 87 15.41 0.40 -6.03
CA THR A 87 14.43 -0.14 -6.98
C THR A 87 13.09 0.61 -6.96
N PRO A 88 13.06 1.96 -7.02
CA PRO A 88 11.80 2.71 -6.97
C PRO A 88 10.86 2.40 -8.14
N GLN A 89 11.39 1.91 -9.26
CA GLN A 89 10.63 1.54 -10.45
C GLN A 89 9.82 0.24 -10.31
N LEU A 90 10.11 -0.59 -9.30
CA LEU A 90 9.37 -1.84 -9.09
C LEU A 90 7.98 -1.56 -8.51
N ARG A 91 7.03 -2.43 -8.84
CA ARG A 91 5.61 -2.24 -8.53
C ARG A 91 5.07 -3.51 -7.90
N ALA A 92 4.39 -3.39 -6.77
CA ALA A 92 3.76 -4.52 -6.10
C ALA A 92 2.82 -5.31 -7.03
N ILE A 93 2.08 -4.63 -7.90
CA ILE A 93 1.12 -5.23 -8.83
C ILE A 93 1.76 -6.23 -9.81
N ASP A 94 3.08 -6.17 -10.03
CA ASP A 94 3.78 -7.06 -10.95
C ASP A 94 4.21 -8.39 -10.30
N GLY A 95 4.16 -8.50 -8.97
CA GLY A 95 4.56 -9.70 -8.23
C GLY A 95 3.43 -10.36 -7.42
N ILE A 96 2.27 -9.72 -7.29
CA ILE A 96 1.17 -10.27 -6.49
C ILE A 96 0.58 -11.49 -7.18
N ASN A 97 0.52 -12.62 -6.48
CA ASN A 97 -0.24 -13.80 -6.85
C ASN A 97 -1.68 -13.71 -6.30
N PRO A 98 -2.72 -13.49 -7.15
CA PRO A 98 -4.11 -13.44 -6.69
C PRO A 98 -4.64 -14.76 -6.11
N GLN A 99 -3.96 -15.87 -6.37
CA GLN A 99 -4.31 -17.20 -5.90
C GLN A 99 -3.52 -17.62 -4.65
N ASP A 100 -2.77 -16.70 -4.03
CA ASP A 100 -2.14 -16.95 -2.75
C ASP A 100 -3.22 -17.22 -1.68
N GLU A 101 -3.16 -18.39 -1.06
CA GLU A 101 -4.11 -18.84 -0.02
C GLU A 101 -4.22 -17.84 1.14
N THR A 102 -3.14 -17.11 1.44
CA THR A 102 -3.15 -16.10 2.50
C THR A 102 -4.13 -14.94 2.26
N LEU A 103 -4.50 -14.67 1.01
CA LEU A 103 -5.52 -13.65 0.69
C LEU A 103 -6.91 -14.09 1.15
N GLN A 104 -7.26 -15.35 0.89
CA GLN A 104 -8.52 -15.93 1.35
C GLN A 104 -8.55 -16.03 2.88
N LEU A 105 -7.45 -16.46 3.50
CA LEU A 105 -7.34 -16.51 4.97
C LEU A 105 -7.49 -15.13 5.61
N ALA A 106 -6.92 -14.08 4.99
CA ALA A 106 -7.09 -12.70 5.45
C ALA A 106 -8.56 -12.24 5.35
N LEU A 107 -9.23 -12.58 4.25
CA LEU A 107 -10.65 -12.27 4.05
C LEU A 107 -11.54 -12.97 5.09
N GLU A 108 -11.29 -14.25 5.37
CA GLU A 108 -11.98 -15.02 6.41
C GLU A 108 -11.72 -14.48 7.82
N GLY A 109 -10.55 -13.87 8.04
CA GLY A 109 -10.21 -13.13 9.25
C GLY A 109 -10.85 -11.73 9.34
N GLY A 110 -11.63 -11.31 8.34
CA GLY A 110 -12.32 -10.02 8.29
C GLY A 110 -11.50 -8.87 7.69
N VAL A 111 -10.33 -9.13 7.11
CA VAL A 111 -9.52 -8.13 6.39
C VAL A 111 -10.01 -8.01 4.96
N THR A 112 -10.48 -6.82 4.57
CA THR A 112 -11.11 -6.59 3.25
C THR A 112 -10.34 -5.61 2.36
N CYS A 113 -9.32 -4.96 2.90
CA CYS A 113 -8.45 -4.08 2.15
C CYS A 113 -7.03 -4.15 2.73
N VAL A 114 -6.03 -4.26 1.85
CA VAL A 114 -4.63 -4.38 2.23
C VAL A 114 -3.77 -3.42 1.42
N GLY A 115 -2.85 -2.74 2.10
CA GLY A 115 -1.74 -2.00 1.52
C GLY A 115 -0.54 -2.93 1.38
N THR A 116 -0.43 -3.62 0.25
CA THR A 116 0.63 -4.61 0.00
C THR A 116 1.73 -4.04 -0.90
N GLY A 117 2.96 -4.49 -0.69
CA GLY A 117 4.10 -4.09 -1.51
C GLY A 117 5.45 -4.49 -0.94
N PRO A 118 6.53 -3.87 -1.43
CA PRO A 118 7.89 -4.29 -1.10
C PRO A 118 8.23 -4.31 0.40
N GLY A 119 9.12 -5.21 0.78
CA GLY A 119 9.69 -5.38 2.11
C GLY A 119 10.66 -4.27 2.51
N SER A 120 11.59 -4.59 3.40
CA SER A 120 12.53 -3.62 4.00
C SER A 120 14.00 -3.91 3.70
N SER A 121 14.29 -4.78 2.73
CA SER A 121 15.67 -5.05 2.31
C SER A 121 16.29 -3.87 1.59
N ASN A 122 15.53 -3.14 0.77
CA ASN A 122 16.05 -2.08 -0.09
C ASN A 122 15.98 -0.71 0.59
N VAL A 123 16.88 0.20 0.21
CA VAL A 123 16.79 1.61 0.63
C VAL A 123 15.58 2.27 -0.05
N LEU A 124 15.36 2.00 -1.33
CA LEU A 124 14.11 2.27 -2.05
C LEU A 124 13.62 0.95 -2.62
N GLY A 125 12.45 0.48 -2.19
CA GLY A 125 11.95 -0.87 -2.50
C GLY A 125 10.96 -0.95 -3.65
N GLY A 126 10.34 0.18 -4.02
CA GLY A 126 9.30 0.23 -5.06
C GLY A 126 7.93 0.64 -4.51
N MET A 127 6.89 0.50 -5.34
CA MET A 127 5.57 1.05 -5.08
C MET A 127 4.61 0.07 -4.42
N PHE A 128 3.87 0.55 -3.43
CA PHE A 128 2.75 -0.15 -2.80
C PHE A 128 1.45 0.00 -3.59
N VAL A 129 0.56 -0.98 -3.44
CA VAL A 129 -0.83 -0.96 -3.92
C VAL A 129 -1.80 -1.10 -2.75
N ALA A 130 -2.96 -0.44 -2.82
CA ALA A 130 -4.11 -0.79 -2.01
C ALA A 130 -5.03 -1.68 -2.83
N MET A 131 -5.36 -2.87 -2.33
CA MET A 131 -6.21 -3.84 -3.02
C MET A 131 -7.18 -4.53 -2.06
N LYS A 132 -8.27 -5.08 -2.61
CA LYS A 132 -9.12 -6.03 -1.89
C LYS A 132 -8.55 -7.44 -2.07
N PRO A 133 -8.44 -8.26 -1.01
CA PRO A 133 -7.92 -9.63 -1.10
C PRO A 133 -8.98 -10.61 -1.65
N PHE A 134 -9.72 -10.19 -2.68
CA PHE A 134 -10.78 -10.97 -3.30
C PHE A 134 -10.80 -10.72 -4.80
N GLY A 135 -10.68 -11.79 -5.57
CA GLY A 135 -10.62 -11.76 -7.03
C GLY A 135 -9.61 -12.78 -7.57
N HIS A 136 -9.61 -12.97 -8.89
CA HIS A 136 -8.70 -13.92 -9.56
C HIS A 136 -7.64 -13.21 -10.41
N ARG A 137 -7.73 -11.88 -10.54
CA ARG A 137 -6.85 -11.05 -11.33
C ARG A 137 -6.52 -9.79 -10.55
N ILE A 138 -5.24 -9.44 -10.49
CA ILE A 138 -4.78 -8.26 -9.75
C ILE A 138 -5.48 -6.97 -10.25
N ASP A 139 -5.72 -6.84 -11.55
CA ASP A 139 -6.39 -5.67 -12.15
C ASP A 139 -7.77 -5.39 -11.52
N ASP A 140 -8.52 -6.44 -11.18
CA ASP A 140 -9.88 -6.34 -10.61
C ASP A 140 -9.86 -6.16 -9.08
N MET A 141 -8.70 -6.40 -8.45
CA MET A 141 -8.50 -6.31 -7.00
C MET A 141 -8.04 -4.91 -6.57
N ILE A 142 -7.46 -4.12 -7.48
CA ILE A 142 -6.89 -2.81 -7.17
C ILE A 142 -7.97 -1.83 -6.72
N VAL A 143 -7.77 -1.26 -5.52
CA VAL A 143 -8.53 -0.08 -5.05
C VAL A 143 -7.82 1.19 -5.50
N LYS A 144 -6.49 1.24 -5.35
CA LYS A 144 -5.66 2.36 -5.80
C LYS A 144 -4.22 1.91 -6.01
N PHE A 145 -3.61 2.35 -7.11
CA PHE A 145 -2.21 2.15 -7.41
C PHE A 145 -1.62 3.39 -8.12
N PRO A 146 -0.39 3.83 -7.76
CA PRO A 146 0.35 3.50 -6.54
C PRO A 146 -0.24 4.23 -5.32
N VAL A 147 -0.05 3.68 -4.11
CA VAL A 147 -0.45 4.35 -2.84
C VAL A 147 0.71 4.89 -2.03
N ALA A 148 1.94 4.39 -2.25
CA ALA A 148 3.14 4.89 -1.60
C ALA A 148 4.40 4.38 -2.30
N MET A 149 5.52 5.08 -2.10
CA MET A 149 6.87 4.59 -2.41
C MET A 149 7.53 4.04 -1.14
N LYS A 150 7.99 2.79 -1.14
CA LYS A 150 8.66 2.17 0.01
C LYS A 150 10.11 2.61 0.12
N CYS A 151 10.53 3.01 1.32
CA CYS A 151 11.94 3.11 1.69
C CYS A 151 12.21 2.45 3.04
N ALA A 152 13.48 2.13 3.33
CA ALA A 152 13.86 1.51 4.59
C ALA A 152 15.14 2.11 5.21
N PHE A 153 15.15 2.15 6.53
CA PHE A 153 16.25 2.57 7.39
C PHE A 153 16.62 1.45 8.38
N GLY A 154 17.64 1.68 9.19
CA GLY A 154 18.03 0.76 10.25
C GLY A 154 18.77 -0.48 9.76
N GLU A 155 18.48 -1.62 10.40
CA GLU A 155 19.29 -2.84 10.31
C GLU A 155 19.06 -3.63 9.03
N ASN A 156 17.81 -3.72 8.57
CA ASN A 156 17.45 -4.56 7.43
C ASN A 156 18.23 -4.20 6.15
N PRO A 157 18.21 -2.94 5.66
CA PRO A 157 18.92 -2.62 4.43
C PRO A 157 20.43 -2.76 4.55
N LYS A 158 21.02 -2.51 5.73
CA LYS A 158 22.47 -2.70 5.92
C LYS A 158 22.88 -4.15 6.09
N ARG A 159 21.98 -5.01 6.57
CA ARG A 159 22.22 -6.46 6.69
C ARG A 159 22.09 -7.13 5.34
N CYS A 160 21.03 -6.84 4.60
CA CYS A 160 20.77 -7.42 3.28
C CYS A 160 21.80 -7.00 2.22
N TYR A 161 22.36 -5.80 2.33
CA TYR A 161 23.29 -5.23 1.35
C TYR A 161 24.68 -4.92 1.91
N LYS A 162 25.08 -5.58 3.00
CA LYS A 162 26.38 -5.38 3.67
C LYS A 162 27.55 -5.45 2.68
N ASP A 163 27.53 -6.47 1.81
CA ASP A 163 28.58 -6.73 0.83
C ASP A 163 28.32 -6.06 -0.53
N LYS A 164 27.25 -5.25 -0.61
CA LYS A 164 26.78 -4.54 -1.81
C LYS A 164 26.75 -3.03 -1.58
N ASN A 165 27.85 -2.51 -1.02
CA ASN A 165 28.07 -1.08 -0.78
C ASN A 165 27.01 -0.41 0.12
N ASN A 166 26.44 -1.14 1.09
CA ASN A 166 25.56 -0.57 2.12
C ASN A 166 25.88 -1.11 3.51
N TYR A 167 26.94 -0.58 4.13
CA TYR A 167 27.46 -1.13 5.38
C TYR A 167 26.93 -0.44 6.65
N SER A 168 26.51 0.83 6.55
CA SER A 168 26.17 1.66 7.71
C SER A 168 24.83 2.37 7.52
N ARG A 169 24.24 2.86 8.63
CA ARG A 169 23.05 3.72 8.57
C ARG A 169 23.31 5.00 7.76
N MET A 170 24.55 5.49 7.76
CA MET A 170 24.96 6.64 6.94
C MET A 170 24.92 6.28 5.44
N SER A 171 25.38 5.08 5.08
CA SER A 171 25.30 4.57 3.69
C SER A 171 23.84 4.50 3.23
N THR A 172 22.95 3.93 4.06
CA THR A 172 21.51 3.88 3.79
C THR A 172 20.93 5.27 3.55
N ALA A 173 21.18 6.22 4.47
CA ALA A 173 20.67 7.57 4.36
C ALA A 173 21.23 8.33 3.14
N SER A 174 22.52 8.16 2.84
CA SER A 174 23.18 8.77 1.68
C SER A 174 22.58 8.29 0.36
N LYS A 175 22.34 6.99 0.22
CA LYS A 175 21.76 6.42 -1.00
C LYS A 175 20.35 6.94 -1.29
N LEU A 176 19.51 7.06 -0.25
CA LEU A 176 18.18 7.65 -0.39
C LEU A 176 18.28 9.11 -0.82
N ARG A 177 19.11 9.91 -0.12
CA ARG A 177 19.31 11.33 -0.48
C ARG A 177 19.80 11.50 -1.92
N GLU A 178 20.81 10.73 -2.32
CA GLU A 178 21.38 10.80 -3.66
C GLU A 178 20.30 10.59 -4.74
N MET A 179 19.44 9.57 -4.58
CA MET A 179 18.34 9.34 -5.51
C MET A 179 17.33 10.48 -5.55
N LEU A 180 16.99 11.06 -4.40
CA LEU A 180 16.07 12.20 -4.33
C LEU A 180 16.68 13.46 -4.96
N PHE A 181 17.98 13.73 -4.76
CA PHE A 181 18.69 14.81 -5.44
C PHE A 181 18.66 14.62 -6.96
N LYS A 182 19.02 13.43 -7.44
CA LYS A 182 18.97 13.10 -8.89
C LYS A 182 17.57 13.21 -9.46
N ALA A 183 16.54 12.75 -8.74
CA ALA A 183 15.15 12.83 -9.18
C ALA A 183 14.67 14.28 -9.28
N ARG A 184 15.07 15.16 -8.35
CA ARG A 184 14.77 16.59 -8.41
C ARG A 184 15.46 17.28 -9.57
N GLU A 185 16.72 16.95 -9.86
CA GLU A 185 17.42 17.46 -11.04
C GLU A 185 16.77 16.98 -12.34
N TYR A 186 16.37 15.70 -12.40
CA TYR A 186 15.66 15.13 -13.52
C TYR A 186 14.31 15.82 -13.74
N GLN A 187 13.55 16.07 -12.67
CA GLN A 187 12.31 16.84 -12.71
C GLN A 187 12.54 18.25 -13.29
N ALA A 188 13.55 18.98 -12.79
CA ALA A 188 13.86 20.32 -13.31
C ALA A 188 14.19 20.33 -14.80
N LYS A 189 14.86 19.28 -15.31
CA LYS A 189 15.13 19.13 -16.75
C LYS A 189 13.86 18.81 -17.55
N LEU A 190 12.95 17.99 -17.01
CA LEU A 190 11.65 17.74 -17.63
C LEU A 190 10.80 19.02 -17.69
N ASP A 191 10.79 19.80 -16.62
CA ASP A 191 10.06 21.07 -16.55
C ASP A 191 10.62 22.07 -17.56
N ALA A 192 11.96 22.19 -17.65
CA ALA A 192 12.61 23.03 -18.66
C ALA A 192 12.36 22.54 -20.10
N ALA A 193 12.16 21.23 -20.28
CA ALA A 193 11.86 20.64 -21.59
C ALA A 193 10.43 20.92 -22.07
N ALA A 194 9.53 21.36 -21.20
CA ALA A 194 8.21 21.84 -21.59
C ALA A 194 8.29 23.14 -22.42
N GLU A 195 9.33 23.95 -22.18
CA GLU A 195 9.60 25.19 -22.95
C GLU A 195 10.61 24.94 -24.10
N ASP A 196 11.62 24.11 -23.86
CA ASP A 196 12.69 23.81 -24.81
C ASP A 196 12.95 22.30 -24.91
N PRO A 197 12.37 21.61 -25.91
CA PRO A 197 12.53 20.16 -26.07
C PRO A 197 13.98 19.66 -26.12
N SER A 198 14.96 20.52 -26.44
CA SER A 198 16.38 20.14 -26.46
C SER A 198 16.96 19.89 -25.06
N LYS A 199 16.30 20.38 -24.01
CA LYS A 199 16.68 20.18 -22.60
C LYS A 199 16.18 18.87 -22.01
N LYS A 200 15.38 18.10 -22.76
CA LYS A 200 14.79 16.85 -22.29
C LYS A 200 15.89 15.87 -21.86
N PRO A 201 15.87 15.41 -20.60
CA PRO A 201 16.82 14.42 -20.14
C PRO A 201 16.56 13.07 -20.83
N ALA A 202 17.58 12.23 -20.93
CA ALA A 202 17.37 10.82 -21.26
C ALA A 202 16.44 10.20 -20.22
N TYR A 203 15.48 9.38 -20.67
CA TYR A 203 14.55 8.71 -19.78
C TYR A 203 15.29 7.81 -18.78
N ASP A 204 15.00 8.01 -17.50
CA ASP A 204 15.48 7.16 -16.42
C ASP A 204 14.28 6.67 -15.61
N MET A 205 14.00 5.37 -15.72
CA MET A 205 12.83 4.75 -15.09
C MET A 205 12.83 4.90 -13.56
N LYS A 206 14.01 4.94 -12.91
CA LYS A 206 14.11 5.07 -11.46
C LYS A 206 13.80 6.49 -11.01
N LEU A 207 14.30 7.48 -11.74
CA LEU A 207 14.05 8.89 -11.44
C LEU A 207 12.60 9.26 -11.76
N GLU A 208 12.05 8.76 -12.86
CA GLU A 208 10.63 8.91 -13.22
C GLU A 208 9.71 8.39 -12.10
N ALA A 209 10.00 7.20 -11.57
CA ALA A 209 9.23 6.57 -10.50
C ALA A 209 9.22 7.37 -9.18
N LEU A 210 10.19 8.27 -8.95
CA LEU A 210 10.27 9.11 -7.77
C LEU A 210 9.55 10.46 -7.92
N LEU A 211 9.17 10.86 -9.14
CA LEU A 211 8.49 12.13 -9.37
C LEU A 211 7.17 12.26 -8.58
N PRO A 212 6.29 11.24 -8.49
CA PRO A 212 5.09 11.33 -7.68
C PRO A 212 5.36 11.59 -6.19
N VAL A 213 6.52 11.16 -5.67
CA VAL A 213 6.93 11.46 -4.28
C VAL A 213 7.32 12.93 -4.15
N LEU A 214 8.17 13.44 -5.04
CA LEU A 214 8.61 14.84 -5.02
C LEU A 214 7.46 15.83 -5.27
N ARG A 215 6.47 15.43 -6.06
CA ARG A 215 5.24 16.19 -6.32
C ARG A 215 4.18 16.04 -5.24
N ARG A 216 4.44 15.25 -4.19
CA ARG A 216 3.51 14.95 -3.08
C ARG A 216 2.20 14.29 -3.54
N GLU A 217 2.22 13.59 -4.67
CA GLU A 217 1.09 12.83 -5.18
C GLU A 217 0.93 11.50 -4.41
N ILE A 218 2.05 10.92 -3.97
CA ILE A 218 2.10 9.75 -3.07
C ILE A 218 3.12 9.96 -1.95
N PRO A 219 2.89 9.40 -0.75
CA PRO A 219 3.84 9.47 0.34
C PRO A 219 5.04 8.55 0.14
N LEU A 220 6.16 8.91 0.78
CA LEU A 220 7.25 7.99 1.06
C LEU A 220 6.92 7.18 2.32
N LYS A 221 6.70 5.87 2.18
CA LYS A 221 6.42 4.93 3.27
C LYS A 221 7.74 4.42 3.85
N ALA A 222 8.20 5.06 4.94
CA ALA A 222 9.49 4.78 5.56
C ALA A 222 9.41 3.68 6.64
N HIS A 223 10.13 2.58 6.43
CA HIS A 223 10.41 1.60 7.47
C HIS A 223 11.55 2.07 8.37
N ALA A 224 11.28 2.25 9.66
CA ALA A 224 12.28 2.57 10.67
C ALA A 224 11.81 2.05 12.04
N HIS A 225 12.76 1.52 12.84
CA HIS A 225 12.47 1.02 14.19
C HIS A 225 13.10 1.88 15.27
N ARG A 226 14.40 2.17 15.16
CA ARG A 226 15.14 2.94 16.17
C ARG A 226 14.77 4.43 16.07
N ALA A 227 14.73 5.13 17.20
CA ALA A 227 14.31 6.53 17.26
C ALA A 227 15.12 7.44 16.31
N ASP A 228 16.44 7.27 16.23
CA ASP A 228 17.31 8.05 15.34
C ASP A 228 17.15 7.67 13.85
N ASP A 229 16.75 6.44 13.53
CA ASP A 229 16.34 6.04 12.18
C ASP A 229 15.05 6.78 11.78
N ILE A 230 14.07 6.88 12.70
CA ILE A 230 12.83 7.66 12.50
C ILE A 230 13.15 9.14 12.30
N PHE A 231 13.98 9.75 13.16
CA PHE A 231 14.39 11.13 12.99
C PHE A 231 15.20 11.36 11.71
N THR A 232 15.95 10.37 11.23
CA THR A 232 16.63 10.46 9.93
C THR A 232 15.65 10.49 8.79
N ALA A 233 14.63 9.62 8.79
CA ALA A 233 13.56 9.64 7.80
C ALA A 233 12.85 11.01 7.78
N ILE A 234 12.51 11.56 8.95
CA ILE A 234 11.88 12.88 9.07
C ILE A 234 12.81 14.00 8.58
N ARG A 235 14.12 13.96 8.89
CA ARG A 235 15.09 14.95 8.40
C ARG A 235 15.17 14.95 6.88
N ILE A 236 15.24 13.77 6.27
CA ILE A 236 15.27 13.65 4.80
C ILE A 236 13.95 14.14 4.20
N ALA A 237 12.80 13.78 4.76
CA ALA A 237 11.52 14.32 4.29
C ALA A 237 11.51 15.86 4.31
N LYS A 238 11.93 16.48 5.41
CA LYS A 238 12.04 17.96 5.50
C LYS A 238 13.02 18.58 4.50
N GLU A 239 14.06 17.86 4.12
CA GLU A 239 15.10 18.31 3.17
C GLU A 239 14.56 18.39 1.73
N PHE A 240 13.58 17.57 1.36
CA PHE A 240 13.01 17.51 0.01
C PHE A 240 11.57 18.02 -0.09
N GLY A 241 10.94 18.32 1.04
CA GLY A 241 9.54 18.73 1.12
C GLY A 241 8.60 17.53 1.11
#